data_AF-A0A946XIV1-F1
#
_entry.id   AF-A0A946XIV1-F1
#
_cell.length_a   1.000
_cell.length_b   1.000
_cell.length_c   1.000
_cell.angle_alpha   90.00
_cell.angle_beta   90.00
_cell.angle_gamma   90.00
#
_symmetry.space_group_name_H-M   'P 1'
#
loop_
_entity.id
_entity.type
_entity.pdbx_description
1 polymer ?
#
loop_
_entity_poly.entity_id
_entity_poly.type
_entity_poly.pdbx_seq_one_letter_code
_entity_poly.pdbx_strand_id
1 'polypeptide(L)'
;MTEENKTAELNEEVNKGGKDYVPRDKYNDTKEALKVANEKLLQIDNDAEKARVNKLSEDGEFQKVIEAQKKTIESLQPQVDDWNNYKSKEKESLLGKLPEEKREAFKDTSITVLREVVAMQTKTVEIDQDNLQGRGKAPYKNLGELATAFGTGKITQATYKKEALKFRPEKGLY
;
A
#
# COMPACT_ATOMS: atom_id res chain seq x y z
N MET A 1 18.79 -70.92 7.52
CA MET A 1 20.13 -71.55 7.61
C MET A 1 20.89 -70.79 8.66
N THR A 2 21.34 -71.53 9.66
CA THR A 2 22.06 -71.09 10.86
C THR A 2 23.51 -70.80 10.51
N GLU A 3 23.99 -69.59 10.79
CA GLU A 3 25.44 -69.35 10.86
C GLU A 3 25.82 -68.97 12.29
N GLU A 4 26.74 -69.79 12.78
CA GLU A 4 27.12 -69.98 14.16
C GLU A 4 27.81 -68.75 14.75
N ASN A 5 27.32 -68.32 15.91
CA ASN A 5 28.07 -67.51 16.87
C ASN A 5 29.27 -68.33 17.35
N LYS A 6 30.39 -68.25 16.63
CA LYS A 6 31.66 -68.86 17.05
C LYS A 6 32.46 -67.80 17.81
N THR A 7 32.17 -67.67 19.10
CA THR A 7 33.04 -66.99 20.06
C THR A 7 34.39 -67.71 20.07
N ALA A 8 35.40 -67.09 19.46
CA ALA A 8 36.77 -67.58 19.50
C ALA A 8 37.31 -67.43 20.93
N GLU A 9 37.30 -68.53 21.69
CA GLU A 9 38.11 -68.66 22.90
C GLU A 9 39.59 -68.61 22.50
N LEU A 10 40.28 -67.55 22.93
CA LEU A 10 41.72 -67.41 22.71
C LEU A 10 42.45 -68.23 23.77
N ASN A 11 43.02 -69.36 23.31
CA ASN A 11 43.95 -70.20 24.05
C ASN A 11 45.11 -69.38 24.64
N GLU A 12 45.33 -69.55 25.94
CA GLU A 12 46.49 -69.06 26.67
C GLU A 12 47.71 -69.95 26.40
N GLU A 13 48.43 -69.74 25.30
CA GLU A 13 49.80 -70.24 25.20
C GLU A 13 50.75 -69.19 24.61
N VAL A 14 51.60 -68.69 25.52
CA VAL A 14 53.03 -68.37 25.30
C VAL A 14 53.37 -67.57 24.03
N ASN A 15 53.50 -66.24 24.18
CA ASN A 15 54.31 -65.46 23.25
C ASN A 15 55.45 -64.76 23.99
N LYS A 16 56.58 -65.47 24.12
CA LYS A 16 57.87 -64.88 24.49
C LYS A 16 58.47 -64.21 23.25
N GLY A 17 58.46 -62.88 23.22
CA GLY A 17 59.45 -62.06 22.51
C GLY A 17 59.50 -62.17 20.99
N GLY A 18 58.54 -61.56 20.30
CA GLY A 18 58.71 -61.01 18.94
C GLY A 18 58.64 -59.49 19.00
N LYS A 19 59.39 -58.77 18.16
CA LYS A 19 59.62 -57.31 18.23
C LYS A 19 58.36 -56.43 18.09
N ASP A 20 57.17 -57.01 17.92
CA ASP A 20 55.89 -56.34 17.71
C ASP A 20 54.80 -56.79 18.71
N TYR A 21 55.16 -57.14 19.95
CA TYR A 21 54.17 -57.45 20.99
C TYR A 21 53.53 -56.17 21.52
N VAL A 22 52.25 -55.96 21.22
CA VAL A 22 51.43 -54.89 21.82
C VAL A 22 50.83 -55.41 23.13
N PRO A 23 51.10 -54.77 24.29
CA PRO A 23 50.48 -55.14 25.55
C PRO A 23 48.95 -55.13 25.47
N ARG A 24 48.30 -56.12 26.10
CA ARG A 24 46.85 -56.34 26.00
C ARG A 24 46.03 -55.12 26.42
N ASP A 25 46.49 -54.37 27.42
CA ASP A 25 45.84 -53.13 27.86
C ASP A 25 45.82 -52.09 26.75
N LYS A 26 46.94 -51.90 26.04
CA LYS A 26 47.05 -51.00 24.89
C LYS A 26 46.17 -51.45 23.72
N TYR A 27 46.05 -52.74 23.49
CA TYR A 27 45.14 -53.29 22.48
C TYR A 27 43.66 -53.03 22.81
N ASN A 28 43.26 -53.20 24.08
CA ASN A 28 41.89 -52.92 24.52
C ASN A 28 41.58 -51.42 24.45
N ASP A 29 42.49 -50.56 24.91
CA ASP A 29 42.36 -49.10 24.83
C ASP A 29 42.18 -48.63 23.38
N THR A 30 42.98 -49.16 22.45
CA THR A 30 42.89 -48.80 21.03
C THR A 30 41.62 -49.32 20.36
N LYS A 31 41.17 -50.52 20.71
CA LYS A 31 39.91 -51.08 20.22
C LYS A 31 38.71 -50.25 20.70
N GLU A 32 38.72 -49.83 21.96
CA GLU A 32 37.66 -48.99 22.53
C GLU A 32 37.67 -47.58 21.93
N ALA A 33 38.84 -46.97 21.77
CA ALA A 33 39.00 -45.69 21.07
C ALA A 33 38.49 -45.75 19.61
N LEU A 34 38.78 -46.85 18.90
CA LEU A 34 38.34 -47.05 17.53
C LEU A 34 36.82 -47.25 17.45
N LYS A 35 36.23 -47.98 18.41
CA LYS A 35 34.77 -48.12 18.52
C LYS A 35 34.11 -46.76 18.74
N VAL A 36 34.60 -45.96 19.70
CA VAL A 36 34.09 -44.61 19.99
C VAL A 36 34.26 -43.68 18.78
N ALA A 37 35.38 -43.77 18.06
CA ALA A 37 35.61 -42.97 16.85
C ALA A 37 34.62 -43.35 15.73
N ASN A 38 34.38 -44.64 15.52
CA ASN A 38 33.41 -45.11 14.54
C ASN A 38 31.98 -44.72 14.91
N GLU A 39 31.61 -44.80 16.18
CA GLU A 39 30.30 -44.34 16.68
C GLU A 39 30.12 -42.83 16.46
N LYS A 40 31.16 -42.03 16.71
CA LYS A 40 31.15 -40.58 16.43
C LYS A 40 31.04 -40.26 14.95
N LEU A 41 31.74 -40.99 14.08
CA LEU A 41 31.64 -40.81 12.63
C LEU A 41 30.23 -41.14 12.14
N LEU A 42 29.66 -42.25 12.60
CA LEU A 42 28.30 -42.66 12.25
C LEU A 42 27.26 -41.63 12.74
N GLN A 43 27.49 -41.02 13.90
CA GLN A 43 26.63 -39.95 14.41
C GLN A 43 26.72 -38.69 13.56
N ILE A 44 27.92 -38.26 13.16
CA ILE A 44 28.14 -37.11 12.29
C ILE A 44 27.44 -37.31 10.94
N ASP A 45 27.56 -38.49 10.34
CA ASP A 45 26.92 -38.81 9.06
C ASP A 45 25.39 -38.77 9.17
N ASN A 46 24.84 -39.30 10.26
CA ASN A 46 23.40 -39.25 10.52
C ASN A 46 22.88 -37.82 10.71
N ASP A 47 23.63 -36.98 11.42
CA ASP A 47 23.24 -35.58 11.67
C ASP A 47 23.37 -34.73 10.39
N ALA A 48 24.37 -35.02 9.54
CA ALA A 48 24.51 -34.39 8.23
C ALA A 48 23.36 -34.76 7.30
N GLU A 49 22.93 -36.02 7.27
CA GLU A 49 21.80 -36.45 6.43
C GLU A 49 20.48 -35.84 6.91
N LYS A 50 20.24 -35.78 8.24
CA LYS A 50 19.08 -35.07 8.80
C LYS A 50 19.07 -33.60 8.41
N ALA A 51 20.21 -32.93 8.50
CA ALA A 51 20.31 -31.52 8.09
C ALA A 51 20.03 -31.34 6.59
N ARG A 52 20.49 -32.27 5.74
CA ARG A 52 20.20 -32.27 4.30
C ARG A 52 18.71 -32.45 4.00
N VAL A 53 18.06 -33.40 4.67
CA VAL A 53 16.62 -33.65 4.52
C VAL A 53 15.80 -32.45 4.97
N ASN A 54 16.14 -31.83 6.10
CA ASN A 54 15.45 -30.65 6.60
C ASN A 54 15.55 -29.48 5.63
N LYS A 55 16.75 -29.20 5.09
CA LYS A 55 16.94 -28.15 4.08
C LYS A 55 16.11 -28.40 2.82
N LEU A 56 16.07 -29.64 2.33
CA LEU A 56 15.26 -29.97 1.15
C LEU A 56 13.76 -29.78 1.41
N SER A 57 13.30 -30.05 2.63
CA SER A 57 11.91 -29.79 3.03
C SER A 57 11.62 -28.29 3.08
N GLU A 58 12.48 -27.50 3.71
CA GLU A 58 12.37 -26.04 3.79
C GLU A 58 12.39 -25.40 2.40
N ASP A 59 13.31 -25.82 1.53
CA ASP A 59 13.40 -25.34 0.14
C ASP A 59 12.14 -25.69 -0.66
N GLY A 60 11.60 -26.90 -0.46
CA GLY A 60 10.35 -27.33 -1.10
C GLY A 60 9.13 -26.54 -0.65
N GLU A 61 9.04 -26.18 0.63
CA GLU A 61 7.98 -25.30 1.15
C GLU A 61 8.14 -23.88 0.62
N PHE A 62 9.37 -23.36 0.56
CA PHE A 62 9.65 -22.04 0.02
C PHE A 62 9.26 -21.92 -1.46
N GLN A 63 9.57 -22.94 -2.26
CA GLN A 63 9.15 -23.01 -3.66
C GLN A 63 7.62 -22.98 -3.81
N LYS A 64 6.88 -23.70 -2.96
CA LYS A 64 5.41 -23.66 -2.98
C LYS A 64 4.86 -22.26 -2.67
N VAL A 65 5.45 -21.55 -1.71
CA VAL A 65 5.06 -20.17 -1.39
C VAL A 65 5.32 -19.23 -2.58
N ILE A 66 6.47 -19.35 -3.23
CA ILE A 66 6.79 -18.56 -4.43
C ILE A 66 5.77 -18.83 -5.56
N GLU A 67 5.44 -20.09 -5.82
CA GLU A 67 4.46 -20.43 -6.86
C GLU A 67 3.07 -19.89 -6.54
N ALA A 68 2.62 -19.97 -5.28
CA ALA A 68 1.35 -19.40 -4.85
C ALA A 68 1.32 -17.86 -5.01
N GLN A 69 2.42 -17.18 -4.67
CA GLN A 69 2.54 -15.73 -4.87
C GLN A 69 2.53 -15.36 -6.36
N LYS A 70 3.25 -16.10 -7.21
CA LYS A 70 3.22 -15.89 -8.68
C LYS A 70 1.82 -16.02 -9.25
N LYS A 71 1.09 -17.09 -8.90
CA LYS A 71 -0.31 -17.27 -9.33
C LYS A 71 -1.21 -16.13 -8.85
N THR A 72 -0.99 -15.64 -7.63
CA THR A 72 -1.74 -14.49 -7.09
C THR A 72 -1.48 -13.24 -7.92
N ILE A 73 -0.21 -12.94 -8.22
CA ILE A 73 0.18 -11.81 -9.06
C ILE A 73 -0.45 -11.93 -10.45
N GLU A 74 -0.32 -13.08 -11.11
CA GLU A 74 -0.90 -13.34 -12.42
C GLU A 74 -2.43 -13.17 -12.43
N SER A 75 -3.11 -13.55 -11.34
CA SER A 75 -4.56 -13.37 -11.20
C SER A 75 -4.99 -11.91 -11.00
N LEU A 76 -4.14 -11.09 -10.37
CA LEU A 76 -4.43 -9.69 -10.07
C LEU A 76 -4.03 -8.75 -11.21
N GLN A 77 -3.06 -9.12 -12.04
CA GLN A 77 -2.60 -8.33 -13.17
C GLN A 77 -3.73 -7.84 -14.10
N PRO A 78 -4.67 -8.69 -14.57
CA PRO A 78 -5.76 -8.22 -15.42
C PRO A 78 -6.68 -7.21 -14.72
N GLN A 79 -6.90 -7.36 -13.41
CA GLN A 79 -7.72 -6.41 -12.64
C GLN A 79 -7.04 -5.04 -12.54
N VAL A 80 -5.71 -5.02 -12.42
CA VAL A 80 -4.92 -3.78 -12.42
C VAL A 80 -5.00 -3.10 -13.79
N ASP A 81 -4.88 -3.87 -14.87
CA ASP A 81 -4.99 -3.34 -16.23
C ASP A 81 -6.39 -2.79 -16.51
N ASP A 82 -7.45 -3.52 -16.11
CA ASP A 82 -8.83 -3.07 -16.20
C ASP A 82 -9.08 -1.80 -15.39
N TRP A 83 -8.54 -1.72 -14.17
CA TRP A 83 -8.67 -0.54 -13.31
C TRP A 83 -7.95 0.68 -13.89
N ASN A 84 -6.75 0.49 -14.46
CA ASN A 84 -6.01 1.55 -15.13
C ASN A 84 -6.75 2.03 -16.38
N ASN A 85 -7.30 1.10 -17.18
CA ASN A 85 -8.13 1.41 -18.32
C ASN A 85 -9.39 2.19 -17.93
N TYR A 86 -10.06 1.79 -16.85
CA TYR A 86 -11.21 2.49 -16.30
C TYR A 86 -10.84 3.93 -15.89
N LYS A 87 -9.74 4.09 -15.13
CA LYS A 87 -9.25 5.42 -14.70
C LYS A 87 -8.93 6.33 -15.89
N SER A 88 -8.26 5.80 -16.91
CA SER A 88 -7.93 6.58 -18.11
C SER A 88 -9.19 7.05 -18.84
N LYS A 89 -10.14 6.13 -19.09
CA LYS A 89 -11.43 6.45 -19.73
C LYS A 89 -12.24 7.46 -18.92
N GLU A 90 -12.26 7.31 -17.60
CA GLU A 90 -12.96 8.24 -16.73
C GLU A 90 -12.32 9.63 -16.76
N LYS A 91 -10.99 9.70 -16.71
CA LYS A 91 -10.25 10.96 -16.79
C LYS A 91 -10.52 11.68 -18.10
N GLU A 92 -10.48 10.96 -19.22
CA GLU A 92 -10.84 11.50 -20.54
C GLU A 92 -12.30 11.99 -20.59
N SER A 93 -13.24 11.22 -20.03
CA SER A 93 -14.65 11.61 -19.95
C SER A 93 -14.86 12.89 -19.13
N LEU A 94 -14.16 13.03 -18.00
CA LEU A 94 -14.25 14.22 -17.15
C LEU A 94 -13.61 15.44 -17.81
N LEU A 95 -12.44 15.29 -18.44
CA LEU A 95 -11.80 16.37 -19.20
C LEU A 95 -12.65 16.81 -20.39
N GLY A 96 -13.33 15.88 -21.06
CA GLY A 96 -14.24 16.19 -22.17
C GLY A 96 -15.44 17.06 -21.77
N LYS A 97 -15.90 16.94 -20.51
CA LYS A 97 -16.97 17.77 -19.94
C LYS A 97 -16.52 19.20 -19.61
N LEU A 98 -15.22 19.46 -19.55
CA LEU A 98 -14.67 20.79 -19.33
C LEU A 98 -14.54 21.57 -20.66
N PRO A 99 -14.66 22.91 -20.62
CA PRO A 99 -14.34 23.76 -21.77
C PRO A 99 -12.90 23.54 -22.25
N GLU A 100 -12.70 23.57 -23.58
CA GLU A 100 -11.42 23.32 -24.27
C GLU A 100 -10.24 24.08 -23.62
N GLU A 101 -10.46 25.35 -23.31
CA GLU A 101 -9.50 26.29 -22.70
C GLU A 101 -8.97 25.82 -21.35
N LYS A 102 -9.76 25.04 -20.61
CA LYS A 102 -9.40 24.58 -19.26
C LYS A 102 -8.85 23.16 -19.26
N ARG A 103 -8.99 22.39 -20.35
CA ARG A 103 -8.57 20.97 -20.39
C ARG A 103 -7.09 20.80 -20.08
N GLU A 104 -6.23 21.63 -20.66
CA GLU A 104 -4.79 21.56 -20.42
C GLU A 104 -4.43 21.87 -18.96
N ALA A 105 -5.12 22.81 -18.31
CA ALA A 105 -4.89 23.13 -16.90
C ALA A 105 -5.25 21.97 -15.94
N PHE A 106 -6.18 21.09 -16.35
CA PHE A 106 -6.64 19.96 -15.52
C PHE A 106 -6.11 18.60 -15.97
N LYS A 107 -5.28 18.54 -17.03
CA LYS A 107 -4.77 17.30 -17.62
C LYS A 107 -3.97 16.45 -16.64
N ASP A 108 -3.18 17.08 -15.76
CA ASP A 108 -2.36 16.37 -14.75
C ASP A 108 -3.03 16.30 -13.38
N THR A 109 -4.28 16.74 -13.28
CA THR A 109 -5.03 16.73 -12.02
C THR A 109 -5.60 15.33 -11.73
N SER A 110 -5.82 15.04 -10.44
CA SER A 110 -6.44 13.79 -10.00
C SER A 110 -7.90 13.66 -10.46
N ILE A 111 -8.36 12.42 -10.68
CA ILE A 111 -9.75 12.12 -11.06
C ILE A 111 -10.74 12.67 -10.02
N THR A 112 -10.40 12.61 -8.72
CA THR A 112 -11.24 13.12 -7.63
C THR A 112 -11.52 14.61 -7.80
N VAL A 113 -10.48 15.41 -8.02
CA VAL A 113 -10.63 16.86 -8.20
C VAL A 113 -11.35 17.17 -9.52
N LEU A 114 -11.08 16.41 -10.59
CA LEU A 114 -11.81 16.53 -11.85
C LEU A 114 -13.32 16.28 -11.67
N ARG A 115 -13.71 15.26 -10.89
CA ARG A 115 -15.13 14.99 -10.57
C ARG A 115 -15.77 16.17 -9.85
N GLU A 116 -15.09 16.76 -8.88
CA GLU A 116 -15.58 17.93 -8.14
C GLU A 116 -15.76 19.16 -9.03
N VAL A 117 -14.76 19.48 -9.87
CA VAL A 117 -14.82 20.63 -10.78
C VAL A 117 -15.98 20.49 -11.77
N VAL A 118 -16.16 19.30 -12.34
CA VAL A 118 -17.29 19.02 -13.24
C VAL A 118 -18.63 19.15 -12.49
N ALA A 119 -18.72 18.63 -11.26
CA ALA A 119 -19.93 18.74 -10.44
C ALA A 119 -20.27 20.19 -10.04
N MET A 120 -19.25 21.04 -9.83
CA MET A 120 -19.45 22.47 -9.58
C MET A 120 -19.91 23.22 -10.82
N GLN A 121 -19.48 22.82 -12.02
CA GLN A 121 -19.97 23.40 -13.28
C GLN A 121 -21.43 23.03 -13.58
N THR A 122 -21.85 21.82 -13.25
CA THR A 122 -23.22 21.37 -13.50
C THR A 122 -24.22 21.84 -12.44
N LYS A 123 -23.74 22.29 -11.27
CA LYS A 123 -24.56 23.05 -10.32
C LYS A 123 -24.85 24.42 -10.91
N THR A 124 -25.90 24.50 -11.73
CA THR A 124 -26.62 25.74 -11.95
C THR A 124 -27.12 26.21 -10.59
N VAL A 125 -26.51 27.26 -10.05
CA VAL A 125 -27.19 28.07 -9.05
C VAL A 125 -28.38 28.67 -9.78
N GLU A 126 -29.57 28.15 -9.52
CA GLU A 126 -30.81 28.80 -9.90
C GLU A 126 -30.84 30.12 -9.13
N ILE A 127 -30.27 31.16 -9.75
CA ILE A 127 -30.49 32.52 -9.30
C ILE A 127 -31.88 32.85 -9.79
N ASP A 128 -32.87 32.82 -8.89
CA ASP A 128 -34.20 33.35 -9.17
C ASP A 128 -34.04 34.75 -9.80
N GLN A 129 -34.34 34.86 -11.09
CA GLN A 129 -34.23 36.12 -11.83
C GLN A 129 -35.16 37.20 -11.24
N ASP A 130 -36.17 36.81 -10.46
CA ASP A 130 -37.03 37.71 -9.70
C ASP A 130 -36.26 38.54 -8.66
N ASN A 131 -35.12 38.05 -8.15
CA ASN A 131 -34.25 38.83 -7.25
C ASN A 131 -33.32 39.81 -8.00
N LEU A 132 -33.25 39.75 -9.33
CA LEU A 132 -32.52 40.72 -10.16
C LEU A 132 -33.45 41.80 -10.75
N GLN A 133 -34.73 41.49 -10.98
CA GLN A 133 -35.71 42.44 -11.51
C GLN A 133 -36.23 43.45 -10.47
N GLY A 134 -36.07 43.19 -9.18
CA GLY A 134 -36.40 44.14 -8.10
C GLY A 134 -35.38 45.28 -7.93
N ARG A 135 -34.17 45.16 -8.49
CA ARG A 135 -33.18 46.25 -8.53
C ARG A 135 -33.39 47.10 -9.77
N GLY A 136 -34.59 47.70 -9.89
CA GLY A 136 -34.72 48.92 -10.69
C GLY A 136 -33.60 49.86 -10.25
N LYS A 137 -32.75 50.28 -11.20
CA LYS A 137 -31.60 51.16 -10.93
C LYS A 137 -32.01 52.19 -9.89
N ALA A 138 -31.44 52.10 -8.68
CA ALA A 138 -31.70 53.12 -7.67
C ALA A 138 -31.38 54.48 -8.33
N PRO A 139 -32.27 55.47 -8.27
CA PRO A 139 -32.10 56.73 -9.01
C PRO A 139 -30.85 57.52 -8.59
N TYR A 140 -30.19 57.08 -7.51
CA TYR A 140 -28.96 57.63 -6.97
C TYR A 140 -27.95 56.50 -6.77
N LYS A 141 -26.67 56.74 -7.07
CA LYS A 141 -25.61 55.73 -6.96
C LYS A 141 -25.07 55.59 -5.53
N ASN A 142 -25.17 56.63 -4.71
CA ASN A 142 -24.69 56.67 -3.33
C ASN A 142 -25.44 57.72 -2.49
N LEU A 143 -25.19 57.73 -1.17
CA LEU A 143 -25.81 58.66 -0.23
C LEU A 143 -25.47 60.14 -0.52
N GLY A 144 -24.31 60.42 -1.13
CA GLY A 144 -23.86 61.77 -1.49
C GLY A 144 -24.65 62.37 -2.66
N GLU A 145 -24.92 61.60 -3.71
CA GLU A 145 -25.79 62.01 -4.81
C GLU A 145 -27.23 62.27 -4.32
N LEU A 146 -27.73 61.41 -3.43
CA LEU A 146 -29.06 61.55 -2.83
C LEU A 146 -29.15 62.81 -1.93
N ALA A 147 -28.13 63.08 -1.11
CA ALA A 147 -28.06 64.29 -0.28
C ALA A 147 -27.98 65.57 -1.12
N THR A 148 -27.27 65.53 -2.25
CA THR A 148 -27.18 66.65 -3.19
C THR A 148 -28.53 66.93 -3.84
N ALA A 149 -29.27 65.89 -4.25
CA ALA A 149 -30.61 66.05 -4.80
C ALA A 149 -31.60 66.65 -3.79
N PHE A 150 -31.48 66.30 -2.51
CA PHE A 150 -32.29 66.91 -1.44
C PHE A 150 -31.89 68.37 -1.18
N GLY A 151 -30.59 68.66 -1.04
CA GLY A 151 -30.08 70.02 -0.81
C GLY A 151 -30.37 70.99 -1.96
N THR A 152 -30.50 70.49 -3.19
CA THR A 152 -30.88 71.28 -4.37
C THR A 152 -32.40 71.35 -4.60
N GLY A 153 -33.21 70.77 -3.70
CA GLY A 153 -34.67 70.81 -3.77
C GLY A 153 -35.29 69.92 -4.85
N LYS A 154 -34.50 69.05 -5.51
CA LYS A 154 -34.99 68.14 -6.55
C LYS A 154 -35.84 66.99 -6.00
N ILE A 155 -35.73 66.70 -4.71
CA ILE A 155 -36.52 65.69 -4.01
C ILE A 155 -37.01 66.19 -2.65
N THR A 156 -38.12 65.63 -2.18
CA THR A 156 -38.68 65.95 -0.87
C THR A 156 -37.96 65.21 0.26
N GLN A 157 -38.12 65.69 1.49
CA GLN A 157 -37.58 65.02 2.68
C GLN A 157 -38.14 63.59 2.85
N ALA A 158 -39.39 63.36 2.46
CA ALA A 158 -40.01 62.03 2.50
C ALA A 158 -39.33 61.07 1.50
N THR A 159 -39.04 61.54 0.29
CA THR A 159 -38.31 60.79 -0.73
C THR A 159 -36.87 60.50 -0.28
N TYR A 160 -36.18 61.47 0.30
CA TYR A 160 -34.82 61.31 0.83
C TYR A 160 -34.74 60.20 1.89
N LYS A 161 -35.66 60.20 2.87
CA LYS A 161 -35.69 59.17 3.93
C LYS A 161 -35.92 57.76 3.38
N LYS A 162 -36.83 57.62 2.41
CA LYS A 162 -37.15 56.32 1.79
C LYS A 162 -35.96 55.75 1.01
N GLU A 163 -35.26 56.57 0.24
CA GLU A 163 -34.12 56.12 -0.56
C GLU A 163 -32.86 55.93 0.30
N ALA A 164 -32.64 56.72 1.34
CA ALA A 164 -31.49 56.59 2.24
C ALA A 164 -31.48 55.26 3.01
N LEU A 165 -32.64 54.67 3.29
CA LEU A 165 -32.77 53.35 3.92
C LEU A 165 -32.14 52.23 3.10
N LYS A 166 -32.12 52.36 1.76
CA LYS A 166 -31.55 51.36 0.84
C LYS A 166 -30.01 51.33 0.84
N PHE A 167 -29.37 52.36 1.39
CA PHE A 167 -27.92 52.46 1.52
C PHE A 167 -27.42 52.13 2.93
N ARG A 168 -28.33 51.83 3.86
CA ARG A 168 -27.92 51.39 5.19
C ARG A 168 -27.51 49.91 5.12
N PRO A 169 -26.35 49.54 5.67
CA PRO A 169 -26.02 48.13 5.82
C PRO A 169 -27.08 47.49 6.72
N GLU A 170 -27.67 46.39 6.26
CA GLU A 170 -28.55 45.57 7.10
C GLU A 170 -27.76 45.17 8.34
N LYS A 171 -28.21 45.63 9.51
CA LYS A 171 -27.65 45.15 10.77
C LYS A 171 -28.09 43.70 10.94
N GLY A 172 -27.22 42.77 10.63
CA GLY A 172 -27.37 41.37 11.01
C GLY A 172 -26.83 40.40 9.99
N LEU A 173 -25.56 40.02 10.16
CA LEU A 173 -24.97 38.70 9.89
C LEU A 173 -23.46 38.84 10.18
N TYR A 174 -23.12 38.83 11.47
CA TYR A 174 -21.83 38.36 11.97
C TYR A 174 -22.11 37.15 12.84
#